data_AF-A0A2A5VM44-F1
#
_entry.id   AF-A0A2A5VM44-F1
#
_cell.length_a   1.000
_cell.length_b   1.000
_cell.length_c   1.000
_cell.angle_alpha   90.00
_cell.angle_beta   90.00
_cell.angle_gamma   90.00
#
_symmetry.space_group_name_H-M   'P 1'
#
loop_
_entity.id
_entity.type
_entity.pdbx_description
1 polymer ?
#
loop_
_entity_poly.entity_id
_entity_poly.type
_entity_poly.pdbx_seq_one_letter_code
_entity_poly.pdbx_strand_id
1 'polypeptide(L)'
;MLAFAMHVLSHQGGKSLPRVELSTRRSEMMRPPETIEEELEIISQALEAGIDPFPPKKKPTRIAKLALGWFMIIMMVSWVSQLLYQYV
;
A
#
# COMPACT_ATOMS: atom_id res chain seq x y z
N MET A 1 3.23 38.06 -13.29
CA MET A 1 2.46 36.78 -13.25
C MET A 1 3.04 35.70 -12.33
N LEU A 2 4.24 35.87 -11.75
CA LEU A 2 4.80 34.91 -10.78
C LEU A 2 4.30 35.11 -9.33
N ALA A 3 3.93 36.34 -8.94
CA ALA A 3 3.51 36.67 -7.58
C ALA A 3 2.11 36.13 -7.20
N PHE A 4 1.23 35.94 -8.18
CA PHE A 4 -0.12 35.40 -7.94
C PHE A 4 -0.08 33.90 -7.62
N ALA A 5 0.90 33.16 -8.15
CA ALA A 5 1.05 31.72 -7.93
C ALA A 5 1.50 31.37 -6.50
N MET A 6 2.34 32.21 -5.88
CA MET A 6 2.75 32.03 -4.48
C MET A 6 1.63 32.34 -3.49
N HIS A 7 0.70 33.23 -3.85
CA HIS A 7 -0.44 33.59 -3.00
C HIS A 7 -1.47 32.45 -2.90
N VAL A 8 -1.65 31.68 -3.98
CA VAL A 8 -2.60 30.54 -4.02
C VAL A 8 -2.13 29.34 -3.19
N LEU A 9 -0.82 29.18 -2.99
CA LEU A 9 -0.27 28.08 -2.18
C LEU A 9 -0.40 28.33 -0.66
N SER A 10 -0.62 29.57 -0.22
CA SER A 10 -0.61 29.93 1.20
C SER A 10 -1.95 29.66 1.93
N HIS A 11 -3.04 29.37 1.22
CA HIS A 11 -4.39 29.39 1.82
C HIS A 11 -5.00 28.00 2.10
N GLN A 12 -4.22 26.91 2.02
CA GLN A 12 -4.73 25.56 2.34
C GLN A 12 -4.12 24.99 3.63
N GLY A 13 -4.13 25.83 4.68
CA GLY A 13 -4.04 25.40 6.06
C GLY A 13 -5.43 25.04 6.62
N GLY A 14 -5.63 23.76 6.95
CA GLY A 14 -6.42 23.35 8.11
C GLY A 14 -7.84 22.82 7.85
N LYS A 15 -8.05 21.51 8.11
CA LYS A 15 -8.96 20.97 9.15
C LYS A 15 -8.95 19.43 9.19
N SER A 16 -8.22 18.92 10.19
CA SER A 16 -8.48 17.75 11.04
C SER A 16 -8.96 16.43 10.44
N LEU A 17 -8.11 15.38 10.54
CA LEU A 17 -8.45 14.09 11.15
C LEU A 17 -7.15 13.40 11.63
N PRO A 18 -6.94 13.20 12.94
CA PRO A 18 -5.88 12.36 13.45
C PRO A 18 -6.43 10.95 13.61
N ARG A 19 -6.22 10.05 12.64
CA ARG A 19 -6.63 8.64 12.82
C ARG A 19 -5.86 7.63 11.96
N VAL A 20 -4.55 7.74 11.90
CA VAL A 20 -3.70 6.63 11.42
C VAL A 20 -2.51 6.34 12.37
N GLU A 21 -2.32 7.15 13.42
CA GLU A 21 -1.19 7.01 14.34
C GLU A 21 -1.51 6.28 15.65
N LEU A 22 -2.70 5.66 15.77
CA LEU A 22 -3.05 4.83 16.95
C LEU A 22 -2.99 3.33 16.68
N SER A 23 -2.74 2.90 15.44
CA SER A 23 -2.60 1.47 15.11
C SER A 23 -1.15 0.99 15.09
N THR A 24 -0.18 1.89 15.01
CA THR A 24 1.25 1.55 15.00
C THR A 24 1.82 1.39 16.41
N ARG A 25 1.16 1.96 17.44
CA ARG A 25 1.67 1.90 18.82
C ARG A 25 1.25 0.67 19.63
N ARG A 26 0.43 -0.21 19.06
CA ARG A 26 0.08 -1.52 19.65
C ARG A 26 0.53 -2.68 18.76
N SER A 27 1.65 -2.52 18.07
CA SER A 27 2.51 -3.66 17.69
C SER A 27 3.39 -4.07 18.88
N GLU A 28 2.86 -3.92 20.10
CA GLU A 28 3.50 -4.40 21.32
C GLU A 28 3.38 -5.94 21.33
N MET A 29 4.46 -6.56 20.87
CA MET A 29 5.05 -7.73 21.54
C MET A 29 4.23 -9.03 21.53
N MET A 30 3.64 -9.41 20.39
CA MET A 30 3.28 -10.82 20.15
C MET A 30 4.38 -11.46 19.32
N ARG A 31 5.01 -12.52 19.86
CA ARG A 31 5.96 -13.34 19.10
C ARG A 31 5.22 -13.84 17.86
N PRO A 32 5.76 -13.66 16.65
CA PRO A 32 5.18 -14.28 15.48
C PRO A 32 5.22 -15.80 15.70
N PRO A 33 4.10 -16.52 15.50
CA PRO A 33 4.09 -17.97 15.63
C PRO A 33 5.15 -18.56 14.69
N GLU A 34 5.91 -19.53 15.19
CA GLU A 34 7.08 -20.05 14.45
C GLU A 34 6.77 -21.32 13.67
N THR A 35 5.60 -21.93 13.92
CA THR A 35 5.13 -23.11 13.20
C THR A 35 3.68 -22.94 12.74
N ILE A 36 3.35 -23.68 11.67
CA ILE A 36 2.02 -23.63 11.03
C ILE A 36 0.94 -24.15 11.99
N GLU A 37 1.29 -25.09 12.87
CA GLU A 37 0.38 -25.65 13.88
C GLU A 37 -0.05 -24.60 14.91
N GLU A 38 0.88 -23.75 15.36
CA GLU A 38 0.60 -22.64 16.29
C GLU A 38 -0.28 -21.57 15.62
N GLU A 39 0.00 -21.24 14.36
CA GLU A 39 -0.87 -20.34 13.56
C GLU A 39 -2.29 -20.89 13.42
N LEU A 40 -2.43 -22.17 13.12
CA LEU A 40 -3.72 -22.84 12.93
C LEU A 40 -4.53 -22.90 14.22
N GLU A 41 -3.89 -23.13 15.37
CA GLU A 41 -4.55 -23.10 16.69
C GLU A 41 -5.07 -21.71 17.03
N ILE A 42 -4.35 -20.65 16.69
CA ILE A 42 -4.79 -19.26 16.92
C ILE A 42 -5.98 -18.93 16.00
N ILE A 43 -5.93 -19.36 14.74
CA ILE A 43 -7.00 -19.17 13.76
C ILE A 43 -8.26 -19.96 14.16
N SER A 44 -8.10 -21.21 14.62
CA SER A 44 -9.22 -22.06 15.03
C SER A 44 -9.91 -21.51 16.29
N GLN A 45 -9.15 -21.04 17.27
CA GLN A 45 -9.68 -20.37 18.47
C GLN A 45 -10.45 -19.10 18.12
N ALA A 46 -9.92 -18.29 17.18
CA ALA A 46 -10.63 -17.10 16.70
C ALA A 46 -11.93 -17.46 15.98
N LEU A 47 -11.89 -18.51 15.15
CA LEU A 47 -13.05 -19.01 14.42
C LEU A 47 -14.14 -19.58 15.36
N GLU A 48 -13.74 -20.32 16.40
CA GLU A 48 -14.62 -20.85 17.45
C GLU A 48 -15.24 -19.74 18.30
N ALA A 49 -14.48 -18.66 18.54
CA ALA A 49 -14.98 -17.43 19.14
C ALA A 49 -15.91 -16.62 18.22
N GLY A 50 -16.17 -17.08 16.98
CA GLY A 50 -17.03 -16.43 16.00
C GLY A 50 -16.43 -15.17 15.38
N ILE A 51 -15.11 -14.96 15.51
CA ILE A 51 -14.38 -13.84 14.93
C ILE A 51 -13.80 -14.29 13.59
N ASP A 52 -13.97 -13.49 12.54
CA ASP A 52 -13.35 -13.75 11.23
C ASP A 52 -11.82 -13.70 11.37
N PRO A 53 -11.10 -14.83 11.19
CA PRO A 53 -9.65 -14.87 11.37
C PRO A 53 -8.91 -14.18 10.23
N PHE A 54 -9.60 -13.83 9.13
CA PHE A 54 -9.00 -13.15 8.00
C PHE A 54 -9.28 -11.65 8.04
N PRO A 55 -8.24 -10.81 7.89
CA PRO A 55 -8.46 -9.36 7.79
C PRO A 55 -9.32 -9.05 6.56
N PRO A 56 -10.20 -8.02 6.64
CA PRO A 56 -11.06 -7.66 5.54
C PRO A 56 -10.25 -7.30 4.29
N LYS A 57 -10.76 -7.65 3.11
CA LYS A 57 -10.07 -7.42 1.83
C LYS A 57 -9.66 -5.95 1.72
N LYS A 58 -8.35 -5.72 1.57
CA LYS A 58 -7.81 -4.37 1.38
C LYS A 58 -8.38 -3.77 0.10
N LYS A 59 -8.80 -2.50 0.17
CA LYS A 59 -9.24 -1.77 -1.02
C LYS A 59 -8.09 -1.73 -2.03
N PRO A 60 -8.36 -1.90 -3.33
CA PRO A 60 -7.31 -1.81 -4.34
C PRO A 60 -6.63 -0.45 -4.22
N THR A 61 -5.32 -0.47 -3.97
CA THR A 61 -4.55 0.76 -3.78
C THR A 61 -4.36 1.44 -5.13
N ARG A 62 -4.66 2.75 -5.21
CA ARG A 62 -4.43 3.54 -6.43
C ARG A 62 -2.96 3.48 -6.86
N ILE A 63 -2.06 3.39 -5.88
CA ILE A 63 -0.62 3.26 -6.08
C ILE A 63 -0.29 1.96 -6.83
N ALA A 64 -0.90 0.83 -6.48
CA ALA A 64 -0.67 -0.43 -7.20
C ALA A 64 -1.09 -0.34 -8.67
N LYS A 65 -2.21 0.34 -8.95
CA LYS A 65 -2.67 0.57 -10.33
C LYS A 65 -1.68 1.46 -11.11
N LEU A 66 -1.19 2.53 -10.49
CA LEU A 66 -0.20 3.42 -11.10
C LEU A 66 1.14 2.71 -11.35
N ALA A 67 1.61 1.93 -10.38
CA ALA A 67 2.84 1.15 -10.50
C ALA A 67 2.74 0.13 -11.64
N LEU A 68 1.61 -0.57 -11.76
CA LEU A 68 1.38 -1.53 -12.84
C LEU A 68 1.36 -0.85 -14.22
N GLY A 69 0.72 0.31 -14.34
CA GLY A 69 0.72 1.08 -15.58
C GLY A 69 2.12 1.56 -15.99
N TRP A 70 2.88 2.11 -15.03
CA TRP A 70 4.27 2.51 -15.25
C TRP A 70 5.16 1.33 -15.64
N PHE A 71 4.97 0.18 -15.00
CA PHE A 71 5.71 -1.04 -15.32
C PHE A 71 5.47 -1.47 -16.78
N MET A 72 4.22 -1.47 -17.25
CA MET A 72 3.92 -1.81 -18.65
C MET A 72 4.60 -0.86 -19.64
N ILE A 73 4.63 0.44 -19.35
CA ILE A 73 5.30 1.44 -20.20
C ILE A 73 6.80 1.16 -20.27
N ILE A 74 7.45 0.96 -19.11
CA ILE A 74 8.90 0.67 -19.07
C ILE A 74 9.20 -0.61 -19.85
N MET A 75 8.42 -1.67 -19.66
CA MET A 75 8.61 -2.92 -20.38
C MET A 75 8.45 -2.75 -21.90
N MET A 76 7.45 -1.99 -22.34
CA MET A 76 7.26 -1.65 -23.76
C MET A 76 8.46 -0.89 -24.33
N VAL A 77 8.90 0.16 -23.66
CA VAL A 77 10.03 0.98 -24.11
C VAL A 77 11.33 0.19 -24.09
N SER A 78 11.57 -0.63 -23.06
CA SER A 78 12.74 -1.50 -22.98
C SER A 78 12.80 -2.49 -24.15
N TRP A 79 11.67 -3.10 -24.52
CA TRP A 79 11.61 -4.02 -25.65
C TRP A 79 11.77 -3.32 -27.00
N VAL A 80 11.09 -2.19 -27.22
CA VAL A 80 11.22 -1.40 -28.45
C VAL A 80 12.66 -0.89 -28.63
N SER A 81 13.31 -0.49 -27.53
CA SER A 81 14.71 -0.08 -27.56
C SER A 81 15.63 -1.21 -28.01
N GLN A 82 15.46 -2.43 -27.49
CA GLN A 82 16.23 -3.60 -27.93
C GLN A 82 16.03 -3.91 -29.42
N LEU A 83 14.80 -3.80 -29.92
CA LEU A 83 14.50 -4.05 -31.33
C LEU A 83 15.19 -3.04 -32.25
N LEU A 84 15.18 -1.74 -31.89
CA LEU A 84 15.89 -0.70 -32.62
C LEU A 84 17.41 -0.91 -32.62
N TYR A 85 17.97 -1.31 -31.47
CA TYR A 85 19.41 -1.60 -31.34
C TYR A 85 19.86 -2.82 -32.15
N GLN A 86 18.99 -3.78 -32.42
CA GLN A 86 19.32 -4.94 -33.25
C GLN A 86 19.22 -4.65 -34.75
N TYR A 87 18.49 -3.59 -35.13
CA TYR A 87 18.22 -3.25 -36.53
C TYR A 87 19.23 -2.25 -37.12
N VAL A 88 19.94 -1.52 -36.26
CA VAL A 88 21.07 -0.63 -36.59
C VAL A 88 22.38 -1.39 -36.45
#